data_AF-A0A7S4M1Y1-F1
#
_entry.id   AF-A0A7S4M1Y1-F1
#
_cell.length_a   1.000
_cell.length_b   1.000
_cell.length_c   1.000
_cell.angle_alpha   90.00
_cell.angle_beta   90.00
_cell.angle_gamma   90.00
#
_symmetry.space_group_name_H-M   'P 1'
#
loop_
_entity.id
_entity.type
_entity.pdbx_description
1 polymer ?
#
loop_
_entity_poly.entity_id
_entity_poly.type
_entity_poly.pdbx_seq_one_letter_code
_entity_poly.pdbx_strand_id
1 'polypeptide(L)'
;QMPTSAPRPEWWVEPIASNAQLSPQVCSALFRDRSHLFRRMWGANSREQNHKGDDACWVRNRWAAWESQPAEQYFEDISSGKYCEKTDWYEGFQGSHGWFGASAPALLGFDADIHMFCNDNCDAAGYNILAIFSSRTPYNTCRNFEWQMCAVLGLLNWQADREIVFARAPNTVYLDGYPPFGHCSGYTDNFCSDTVGFANDDIFYLKVCLFSQV
;
A
#
# COMPACT_ATOMS: atom_id res chain seq x y z
N GLN A 1 -45.46 9.94 19.53
CA GLN A 1 -44.36 10.62 18.83
C GLN A 1 -43.11 9.78 19.04
N MET A 2 -42.53 9.23 17.98
CA MET A 2 -41.25 8.53 18.11
C MET A 2 -40.14 9.57 18.34
N PRO A 3 -39.17 9.30 19.22
CA PRO A 3 -38.06 10.22 19.45
C PRO A 3 -37.25 10.38 18.16
N THR A 4 -37.05 11.63 17.74
CA THR A 4 -36.05 12.00 16.74
C THR A 4 -34.69 11.54 17.25
N SER A 5 -34.01 10.69 16.48
CA SER A 5 -32.66 10.23 16.80
C SER A 5 -31.73 11.43 16.98
N ALA A 6 -30.84 11.34 17.99
CA ALA A 6 -29.82 12.36 18.19
C ALA A 6 -28.97 12.51 16.92
N PRO A 7 -28.55 13.74 16.57
CA PRO A 7 -27.66 13.96 15.43
C PRO A 7 -26.38 13.14 15.63
N ARG A 8 -25.99 12.39 14.59
CA ARG A 8 -24.76 11.60 14.63
C ARG A 8 -23.55 12.55 14.73
N PRO A 9 -22.51 12.19 15.48
CA PRO A 9 -21.30 13.00 15.56
C PRO A 9 -20.62 13.10 14.19
N GLU A 10 -19.91 14.21 13.95
CA GLU A 10 -19.24 14.52 12.68
C GLU A 10 -18.21 13.45 12.22
N TRP A 11 -17.71 12.65 13.17
CA TRP A 11 -16.79 11.54 12.90
C TRP A 11 -17.47 10.19 12.64
N TRP A 12 -18.81 10.14 12.66
CA TRP A 12 -19.55 8.90 12.38
C TRP A 12 -19.57 8.61 10.88
N VAL A 13 -18.91 7.54 10.48
CA VAL A 13 -18.94 7.01 9.11
C VAL A 13 -20.02 5.92 9.05
N GLU A 14 -20.94 5.99 8.09
CA GLU A 14 -21.88 4.88 7.85
C GLU A 14 -21.08 3.61 7.53
N PRO A 15 -21.46 2.43 8.06
CA PRO A 15 -20.83 1.18 7.67
C PRO A 15 -20.86 1.04 6.15
N ILE A 16 -19.69 0.87 5.53
CA ILE A 16 -19.60 0.62 4.09
C ILE A 16 -20.26 -0.73 3.83
N ALA A 17 -21.25 -0.75 2.92
CA ALA A 17 -21.91 -1.98 2.54
C ALA A 17 -20.85 -2.98 2.04
N SER A 18 -20.94 -4.24 2.46
CA SER A 18 -19.93 -5.27 2.16
C SER A 18 -19.73 -5.53 0.66
N ASN A 19 -20.70 -5.15 -0.18
CA ASN A 19 -20.70 -5.29 -1.63
C ASN A 19 -20.39 -3.97 -2.37
N ALA A 20 -19.96 -2.92 -1.67
CA ALA A 20 -19.66 -1.64 -2.30
C ALA A 20 -18.43 -1.76 -3.21
N GLN A 21 -18.58 -1.37 -4.48
CA GLN A 21 -17.44 -1.14 -5.36
C GLN A 21 -16.63 0.04 -4.82
N LEU A 22 -15.30 -0.04 -4.95
CA LEU A 22 -14.43 1.06 -4.55
C LEU A 22 -14.74 2.32 -5.34
N SER A 23 -14.85 3.40 -4.59
CA SER A 23 -15.00 4.76 -5.10
C SER A 23 -14.12 5.69 -4.27
N PRO A 24 -13.74 6.86 -4.79
CA PRO A 24 -12.99 7.86 -4.02
C PRO A 24 -13.65 8.21 -2.67
N GLN A 25 -14.98 8.18 -2.60
CA GLN A 25 -15.76 8.44 -1.38
C GLN A 25 -15.57 7.33 -0.35
N VAL A 26 -15.68 6.06 -0.77
CA VAL A 26 -15.44 4.89 0.09
C VAL A 26 -14.01 4.93 0.61
N CYS A 27 -13.03 5.21 -0.24
CA CYS A 27 -11.63 5.35 0.14
C CYS A 27 -11.39 6.46 1.18
N SER A 28 -11.98 7.65 0.97
CA SER A 28 -11.86 8.76 1.92
C SER A 28 -12.46 8.41 3.29
N ALA A 29 -13.62 7.75 3.31
CA ALA A 29 -14.28 7.30 4.52
C ALA A 29 -13.41 6.31 5.32
N LEU A 30 -12.82 5.34 4.61
CA LEU A 30 -11.91 4.33 5.15
C LEU A 30 -10.63 4.91 5.79
N PHE A 31 -10.08 5.98 5.21
CA PHE A 31 -8.90 6.67 5.77
C PHE A 31 -9.19 7.49 7.02
N ARG A 32 -10.40 8.05 7.13
CA ARG A 32 -10.81 8.90 8.25
C ARG A 32 -11.13 8.10 9.51
N ASP A 33 -11.58 6.85 9.36
CA ASP A 33 -11.87 5.98 10.49
C ASP A 33 -10.56 5.54 11.18
N ARG A 34 -10.33 6.11 12.38
CA ARG A 34 -9.13 5.85 13.18
C ARG A 34 -9.06 4.42 13.74
N SER A 35 -10.20 3.74 13.84
CA SER A 35 -10.30 2.36 14.31
C SER A 35 -10.12 1.35 13.17
N HIS A 36 -10.16 1.83 11.92
CA HIS A 36 -10.14 0.96 10.76
C HIS A 36 -8.85 0.17 10.65
N LEU A 37 -8.97 -1.03 10.09
CA LEU A 37 -7.88 -1.94 9.75
C LEU A 37 -6.73 -1.22 9.02
N PHE A 38 -7.07 -0.27 8.16
CA PHE A 38 -6.13 0.50 7.35
C PHE A 38 -5.10 1.29 8.14
N ARG A 39 -5.45 1.87 9.28
CA ARG A 39 -4.45 2.53 10.12
C ARG A 39 -3.50 1.53 10.78
N ARG A 40 -3.99 0.34 11.10
CA ARG A 40 -3.19 -0.72 11.74
C ARG A 40 -2.22 -1.39 10.76
N MET A 41 -2.54 -1.39 9.46
CA MET A 41 -1.69 -1.96 8.41
C MET A 41 -0.39 -1.20 8.14
N TRP A 42 -0.33 0.05 8.59
CA TRP A 42 0.76 0.97 8.32
C TRP A 42 1.58 1.24 9.56
N GLY A 43 1.76 0.26 10.45
CA GLY A 43 2.63 0.43 11.62
C GLY A 43 4.07 0.81 11.23
N ALA A 44 4.79 1.41 12.17
CA ALA A 44 6.10 2.02 11.96
C ALA A 44 7.18 0.99 11.61
N ASN A 45 6.98 -0.26 12.06
CA ASN A 45 7.85 -1.36 11.73
C ASN A 45 7.19 -2.25 10.68
N SER A 46 8.00 -3.01 9.95
CA SER A 46 7.50 -3.94 8.95
C SER A 46 6.51 -4.94 9.58
N ARG A 47 5.65 -5.52 8.75
CA ARG A 47 4.53 -6.41 9.09
C ARG A 47 4.82 -7.47 10.18
N GLU A 48 6.08 -7.84 10.39
CA GLU A 48 6.55 -8.83 11.35
C GLU A 48 6.72 -8.31 12.79
N GLN A 49 6.85 -6.99 13.00
CA GLN A 49 7.10 -6.38 14.32
C GLN A 49 6.01 -5.41 14.77
N ASN A 50 4.92 -5.29 14.01
CA ASN A 50 3.85 -4.37 14.37
C ASN A 50 3.15 -4.82 15.65
N HIS A 51 3.46 -4.15 16.73
CA HIS A 51 2.82 -4.34 18.02
C HIS A 51 1.61 -3.41 18.14
N LYS A 52 0.65 -3.82 18.96
CA LYS A 52 -0.49 -2.97 19.30
C LYS A 52 0.03 -1.69 19.97
N GLY A 53 -0.23 -0.55 19.35
CA GLY A 53 0.22 0.76 19.84
C GLY A 53 1.42 1.33 19.10
N ASP A 54 1.99 0.59 18.14
CA ASP A 54 2.98 1.16 17.24
C ASP A 54 2.38 2.33 16.47
N ASP A 55 3.17 3.39 16.40
CA ASP A 55 2.90 4.54 15.53
C ASP A 55 2.76 4.08 14.08
N ALA A 56 2.04 4.81 13.26
CA ALA A 56 2.05 4.53 11.82
C ALA A 56 3.39 4.97 11.18
N CYS A 57 3.87 4.29 10.15
CA CYS A 57 5.14 4.62 9.48
C CYS A 57 5.13 6.04 8.88
N TRP A 58 3.96 6.61 8.58
CA TRP A 58 3.86 7.99 8.07
C TRP A 58 4.07 9.05 9.15
N VAL A 59 3.96 8.72 10.44
CA VAL A 59 4.24 9.68 11.53
C VAL A 59 5.71 9.70 11.94
N ARG A 60 6.56 8.93 11.27
CA ARG A 60 8.02 8.91 11.49
C ARG A 60 8.73 9.55 10.31
N ASN A 61 9.71 10.40 10.60
CA ASN A 61 10.55 10.99 9.57
C ASN A 61 11.38 9.88 8.93
N ARG A 62 11.36 9.84 7.61
CA ARG A 62 12.07 8.82 6.83
C ARG A 62 13.58 8.81 7.06
N TRP A 63 14.21 9.99 7.13
CA TRP A 63 15.67 10.12 7.22
C TRP A 63 16.16 10.08 8.67
N ALA A 64 15.25 10.34 9.61
CA ALA A 64 15.50 10.30 11.03
C ALA A 64 14.35 9.54 11.69
N ALA A 65 14.36 8.20 11.62
CA ALA A 65 13.25 7.35 12.09
C ALA A 65 12.83 7.61 13.56
N TRP A 66 13.72 8.20 14.37
CA TRP A 66 13.44 8.62 15.74
C TRP A 66 12.63 9.93 15.84
N GLU A 67 12.65 10.77 14.81
CA GLU A 67 11.87 12.01 14.74
C GLU A 67 10.44 11.72 14.28
N SER A 68 9.46 12.33 14.94
CA SER A 68 8.07 12.28 14.51
C SER A 68 7.79 13.39 13.50
N GLN A 69 6.87 13.13 12.57
CA GLN A 69 6.32 14.11 11.64
C GLN A 69 4.80 14.05 11.63
N PRO A 70 4.09 15.13 11.28
CA PRO A 70 2.65 15.09 11.04
C PRO A 70 2.31 14.14 9.89
N ALA A 71 1.17 13.44 9.98
CA ALA A 71 0.73 12.54 8.91
C ALA A 71 0.46 13.32 7.61
N GLU A 72 -0.09 14.52 7.73
CA GLU A 72 -0.38 15.43 6.62
C GLU A 72 0.90 15.77 5.85
N GLN A 73 2.00 16.04 6.57
CA GLN A 73 3.30 16.32 5.96
C GLN A 73 3.81 15.14 5.15
N TYR A 74 3.63 13.90 5.64
CA TYR A 74 4.02 12.70 4.89
C TYR A 74 3.26 12.59 3.56
N PHE A 75 1.93 12.76 3.60
CA PHE A 75 1.12 12.66 2.39
C PHE A 75 1.39 13.81 1.42
N GLU A 76 1.62 15.04 1.91
CA GLU A 76 2.03 16.19 1.10
C GLU A 76 3.40 15.97 0.44
N ASP A 77 4.38 15.50 1.21
CA ASP A 77 5.73 15.21 0.71
C ASP A 77 5.71 14.13 -0.39
N ILE A 78 4.90 13.09 -0.22
CA ILE A 78 4.81 12.01 -1.21
C ILE A 78 4.03 12.43 -2.45
N SER A 79 2.89 13.10 -2.27
CA SER A 79 2.07 13.56 -3.41
C SER A 79 2.76 14.63 -4.25
N SER A 80 3.65 15.42 -3.64
CA SER A 80 4.52 16.36 -4.37
C SER A 80 5.75 15.69 -5.02
N GLY A 81 5.98 14.40 -4.77
CA GLY A 81 7.14 13.68 -5.27
C GLY A 81 8.47 14.14 -4.68
N LYS A 82 8.46 14.78 -3.49
CA LYS A 82 9.65 15.36 -2.82
C LYS A 82 10.84 14.40 -2.73
N TYR A 83 10.57 13.11 -2.68
CA TYR A 83 11.58 12.08 -2.50
C TYR A 83 11.89 11.26 -3.76
N CYS A 84 11.26 11.58 -4.91
CA CYS A 84 11.35 10.75 -6.12
C CYS A 84 12.78 10.67 -6.73
N GLU A 85 13.62 11.66 -6.47
CA GLU A 85 15.00 11.65 -6.98
C GLU A 85 15.99 11.00 -6.01
N LYS A 86 15.63 10.92 -4.72
CA LYS A 86 16.54 10.55 -3.61
C LYS A 86 16.37 9.13 -3.12
N THR A 87 15.42 8.42 -3.69
CA THR A 87 15.09 7.06 -3.30
C THR A 87 15.74 6.11 -4.28
N ASP A 88 16.52 5.18 -3.73
CA ASP A 88 16.89 3.99 -4.47
C ASP A 88 15.67 3.05 -4.46
N TRP A 89 14.95 3.03 -5.57
CA TRP A 89 13.73 2.24 -5.76
C TRP A 89 14.02 0.72 -5.80
N TYR A 90 15.31 0.33 -5.78
CA TYR A 90 15.77 -1.05 -5.98
C TYR A 90 16.36 -1.71 -4.73
N GLU A 91 16.19 -1.12 -3.55
CA GLU A 91 16.64 -1.70 -2.27
C GLU A 91 15.92 -3.05 -2.01
N GLY A 92 16.41 -4.15 -2.56
CA GLY A 92 15.90 -5.50 -2.28
C GLY A 92 16.36 -6.61 -3.21
N PHE A 93 16.77 -6.32 -4.44
CA PHE A 93 17.24 -7.38 -5.35
C PHE A 93 18.74 -7.62 -5.16
N GLN A 94 19.10 -8.82 -4.72
CA GLN A 94 20.50 -9.18 -4.50
C GLN A 94 21.17 -9.58 -5.81
N GLY A 95 21.79 -8.62 -6.46
CA GLY A 95 22.61 -8.83 -7.63
C GLY A 95 23.11 -7.49 -8.09
N SER A 96 24.42 -7.29 -8.02
CA SER A 96 25.06 -6.04 -8.39
C SER A 96 24.71 -5.67 -9.85
N HIS A 97 24.58 -4.36 -10.08
CA HIS A 97 24.56 -3.66 -11.38
C HIS A 97 23.20 -3.49 -12.09
N GLY A 98 22.47 -2.43 -11.74
CA GLY A 98 22.38 -1.21 -12.56
C GLY A 98 21.87 -1.28 -14.02
N TRP A 99 21.37 -2.40 -14.53
CA TRP A 99 21.05 -2.54 -15.96
C TRP A 99 19.69 -3.22 -16.18
N PHE A 100 18.60 -2.63 -15.69
CA PHE A 100 17.53 -2.37 -16.66
C PHE A 100 18.06 -1.23 -17.54
N GLY A 101 18.92 -1.56 -18.51
CA GLY A 101 19.52 -0.60 -19.43
C GLY A 101 18.49 0.07 -20.34
N ALA A 102 17.22 -0.33 -20.22
CA ALA A 102 16.08 0.25 -20.88
C ALA A 102 15.06 0.61 -19.83
N SER A 103 14.42 1.76 -20.03
CA SER A 103 13.26 2.14 -19.23
C SER A 103 12.16 1.08 -19.34
N ALA A 104 11.48 0.80 -18.24
CA ALA A 104 10.46 -0.23 -18.13
C ALA A 104 9.14 0.32 -17.56
N PRO A 105 7.96 -0.23 -17.92
CA PRO A 105 6.71 0.10 -17.25
C PRO A 105 6.75 -0.28 -15.77
N ALA A 106 6.06 0.48 -14.93
CA ALA A 106 5.96 0.17 -13.52
C ALA A 106 4.88 -0.90 -13.28
N LEU A 107 5.21 -1.97 -12.55
CA LEU A 107 4.28 -3.06 -12.22
C LEU A 107 3.91 -3.02 -10.75
N LEU A 108 2.62 -2.89 -10.48
CA LEU A 108 2.05 -2.96 -9.14
C LEU A 108 1.27 -4.26 -8.94
N GLY A 109 1.59 -4.97 -7.88
CA GLY A 109 0.85 -6.14 -7.41
C GLY A 109 1.44 -6.65 -6.11
N PHE A 110 0.95 -7.78 -5.63
CA PHE A 110 1.67 -8.57 -4.63
C PHE A 110 2.52 -9.63 -5.27
N ASP A 111 3.46 -10.17 -4.52
CA ASP A 111 4.32 -11.27 -4.93
C ASP A 111 3.53 -12.35 -5.66
N ALA A 112 2.44 -12.87 -5.09
CA ALA A 112 1.63 -13.90 -5.73
C ALA A 112 1.06 -13.47 -7.10
N ASP A 113 0.51 -12.26 -7.21
CA ASP A 113 -0.02 -11.73 -8.47
C ASP A 113 1.08 -11.43 -9.49
N ILE A 114 2.19 -10.88 -9.01
CA ILE A 114 3.37 -10.54 -9.81
C ILE A 114 3.98 -11.83 -10.37
N HIS A 115 4.13 -12.87 -9.55
CA HIS A 115 4.59 -14.19 -9.98
C HIS A 115 3.68 -14.78 -11.06
N MET A 116 2.36 -14.74 -10.85
CA MET A 116 1.39 -15.18 -11.85
C MET A 116 1.46 -14.35 -13.14
N PHE A 117 1.55 -13.03 -13.02
CA PHE A 117 1.57 -12.09 -14.14
C PHE A 117 2.84 -12.25 -15.00
N CYS A 118 3.99 -12.40 -14.35
CA CYS A 118 5.27 -12.57 -15.02
C CYS A 118 5.58 -14.03 -15.42
N ASN A 119 4.71 -14.98 -15.08
CA ASN A 119 4.96 -16.42 -15.26
C ASN A 119 6.33 -16.84 -14.70
N ASP A 120 6.59 -16.46 -13.44
CA ASP A 120 7.83 -16.69 -12.68
C ASP A 120 9.12 -16.05 -13.20
N ASN A 121 9.06 -15.14 -14.18
CA ASN A 121 10.26 -14.46 -14.72
C ASN A 121 10.06 -12.96 -14.95
N CYS A 122 9.89 -12.19 -13.86
CA CYS A 122 9.70 -10.74 -13.96
C CYS A 122 10.92 -9.99 -14.49
N ASP A 123 12.12 -10.51 -14.25
CA ASP A 123 13.36 -9.90 -14.76
C ASP A 123 13.37 -9.90 -16.30
N ALA A 124 12.98 -11.02 -16.92
CA ALA A 124 12.84 -11.10 -18.37
C ALA A 124 11.62 -10.34 -18.91
N ALA A 125 10.60 -10.13 -18.06
CA ALA A 125 9.39 -9.42 -18.45
C ALA A 125 9.59 -7.89 -18.57
N GLY A 126 10.69 -7.37 -18.03
CA GLY A 126 11.08 -5.96 -18.22
C GLY A 126 10.15 -4.97 -17.53
N TYR A 127 9.81 -5.23 -16.26
CA TYR A 127 8.98 -4.36 -15.43
C TYR A 127 9.72 -3.85 -14.19
N ASN A 128 9.43 -2.60 -13.80
CA ASN A 128 9.86 -2.04 -12.53
C ASN A 128 8.85 -2.42 -11.43
N ILE A 129 9.18 -3.38 -10.57
CA ILE A 129 8.27 -3.88 -9.52
C ILE A 129 8.12 -2.86 -8.38
N LEU A 130 6.90 -2.42 -8.09
CA LEU A 130 6.56 -1.39 -7.09
C LEU A 130 6.20 -1.94 -5.70
N ALA A 131 6.52 -3.19 -5.44
CA ALA A 131 6.32 -3.85 -4.15
C ALA A 131 7.48 -4.82 -3.90
N ILE A 132 8.38 -4.47 -2.98
CA ILE A 132 9.45 -5.38 -2.58
C ILE A 132 9.09 -5.98 -1.24
N PHE A 133 9.02 -7.31 -1.21
CA PHE A 133 9.06 -8.12 0.00
C PHE A 133 10.40 -8.83 0.03
N SER A 134 11.35 -8.34 0.84
CA SER A 134 12.63 -9.01 1.00
C SER A 134 13.03 -9.08 2.46
N SER A 135 13.77 -10.13 2.82
CA SER A 135 14.38 -10.26 4.14
C SER A 135 15.55 -9.29 4.37
N ARG A 136 16.01 -8.59 3.34
CA ARG A 136 17.13 -7.62 3.39
C ARG A 136 16.67 -6.21 3.71
N THR A 137 15.52 -5.85 3.16
CA THR A 137 14.83 -4.58 3.35
C THR A 137 13.46 -4.91 3.91
N PRO A 138 13.31 -4.84 5.25
CA PRO A 138 12.05 -5.20 5.90
C PRO A 138 10.90 -4.47 5.23
N TYR A 139 9.84 -5.20 4.89
CA TYR A 139 8.69 -4.67 4.16
C TYR A 139 8.14 -3.40 4.81
N ASN A 140 8.26 -2.25 4.14
CA ASN A 140 7.75 -0.98 4.64
C ASN A 140 6.63 -0.47 3.71
N THR A 141 5.38 -0.52 4.19
CA THR A 141 4.20 -0.07 3.43
C THR A 141 4.33 1.39 3.00
N CYS A 142 4.85 2.27 3.86
CA CYS A 142 5.10 3.68 3.52
C CYS A 142 6.11 3.83 2.40
N ARG A 143 7.15 2.99 2.41
CA ARG A 143 8.18 3.00 1.39
C ARG A 143 7.63 2.55 0.05
N ASN A 144 6.90 1.44 0.03
CA ASN A 144 6.20 0.96 -1.16
C ASN A 144 5.19 1.99 -1.69
N PHE A 145 4.49 2.71 -0.81
CA PHE A 145 3.56 3.75 -1.25
C PHE A 145 4.27 4.95 -1.88
N GLU A 146 5.41 5.35 -1.33
CA GLU A 146 6.25 6.38 -1.95
C GLU A 146 6.68 5.95 -3.38
N TRP A 147 7.07 4.69 -3.55
CA TRP A 147 7.44 4.09 -4.84
C TRP A 147 6.31 4.14 -5.86
N GLN A 148 5.12 3.77 -5.42
CA GLN A 148 3.91 3.89 -6.21
C GLN A 148 3.60 5.33 -6.62
N MET A 149 3.74 6.27 -5.69
CA MET A 149 3.45 7.68 -5.96
C MET A 149 4.45 8.31 -6.93
N CYS A 150 5.73 7.98 -6.80
CA CYS A 150 6.72 8.42 -7.78
C CYS A 150 6.50 7.82 -9.17
N ALA A 151 6.02 6.57 -9.24
CA ALA A 151 5.60 5.97 -10.50
C ALA A 151 4.39 6.69 -11.13
N VAL A 152 3.38 7.05 -10.33
CA VAL A 152 2.20 7.82 -10.81
C VAL A 152 2.63 9.18 -11.37
N LEU A 153 3.56 9.84 -10.70
CA LEU A 153 4.07 11.15 -11.11
C LEU A 153 4.99 11.08 -12.34
N GLY A 154 5.41 9.87 -12.76
CA GLY A 154 6.43 9.69 -13.80
C GLY A 154 7.81 10.17 -13.38
N LEU A 155 8.08 10.14 -12.08
CA LEU A 155 9.34 10.59 -11.47
C LEU A 155 10.19 9.40 -10.97
N LEU A 156 9.73 8.17 -11.22
CA LEU A 156 10.49 6.98 -10.93
C LEU A 156 11.65 6.88 -11.95
N ASN A 157 12.88 6.80 -11.45
CA ASN A 157 14.04 6.60 -12.33
C ASN A 157 13.85 5.34 -13.18
N TRP A 158 14.17 5.41 -14.47
CA TRP A 158 14.04 4.30 -15.43
C TRP A 158 12.61 3.83 -15.69
N GLN A 159 11.61 4.63 -15.36
CA GLN A 159 10.24 4.38 -15.79
C GLN A 159 10.09 4.79 -17.26
N ALA A 160 9.57 3.88 -18.09
CA ALA A 160 9.39 4.13 -19.53
C ALA A 160 8.37 5.24 -19.80
N ASP A 161 7.27 5.24 -19.04
CA ASP A 161 6.18 6.18 -19.15
C ASP A 161 5.41 6.25 -17.82
N ARG A 162 4.45 7.17 -17.68
CA ARG A 162 3.59 7.32 -16.50
C ARG A 162 2.59 6.18 -16.30
N GLU A 163 2.59 5.19 -17.19
CA GLU A 163 1.70 4.04 -17.07
C GLU A 163 2.13 3.13 -15.91
N ILE A 164 1.14 2.76 -15.10
CA ILE A 164 1.26 1.72 -14.08
C ILE A 164 0.46 0.52 -14.55
N VAL A 165 1.16 -0.58 -14.74
CA VAL A 165 0.57 -1.88 -15.01
C VAL A 165 0.19 -2.52 -13.68
N PHE A 166 -1.02 -3.03 -13.59
CA PHE A 166 -1.47 -3.77 -12.42
C PHE A 166 -1.39 -5.27 -12.70
N ALA A 167 -0.66 -6.02 -11.86
CA ALA A 167 -0.57 -7.48 -11.97
C ALA A 167 -1.95 -8.16 -11.79
N ARG A 168 -2.82 -7.52 -11.00
CA ARG A 168 -4.23 -7.87 -10.83
C ARG A 168 -5.08 -6.62 -11.08
N ALA A 169 -6.11 -6.72 -11.92
CA ALA A 169 -6.93 -5.56 -12.26
C ALA A 169 -7.68 -4.97 -11.04
N PRO A 170 -7.70 -3.65 -10.82
CA PRO A 170 -8.35 -3.05 -9.64
C PRO A 170 -9.85 -3.36 -9.51
N ASN A 171 -10.55 -3.57 -10.62
CA ASN A 171 -11.98 -3.87 -10.65
C ASN A 171 -12.32 -5.33 -10.34
N THR A 172 -11.32 -6.20 -10.13
CA THR A 172 -11.55 -7.61 -9.77
C THR A 172 -11.41 -7.86 -8.27
N VAL A 173 -11.21 -6.82 -7.47
CA VAL A 173 -11.00 -6.92 -6.03
C VAL A 173 -12.32 -6.54 -5.34
N TYR A 174 -12.97 -7.51 -4.69
CA TYR A 174 -14.22 -7.37 -3.92
C TYR A 174 -14.00 -7.47 -2.39
N LEU A 175 -14.58 -6.56 -1.59
CA LEU A 175 -14.38 -6.54 -0.13
C LEU A 175 -14.80 -7.85 0.55
N ASP A 176 -15.76 -8.58 -0.04
CA ASP A 176 -16.25 -9.89 0.36
C ASP A 176 -15.68 -11.04 -0.50
N GLY A 177 -14.63 -10.77 -1.27
CA GLY A 177 -13.91 -11.74 -2.09
C GLY A 177 -13.20 -12.82 -1.26
N TYR A 178 -12.39 -13.66 -1.90
CA TYR A 178 -11.57 -14.65 -1.21
C TYR A 178 -10.08 -14.30 -1.40
N PRO A 179 -9.31 -13.97 -0.32
CA PRO A 179 -9.77 -13.69 1.05
C PRO A 179 -10.77 -12.55 1.16
N PRO A 180 -11.69 -12.59 2.15
CA PRO A 180 -12.49 -11.42 2.49
C PRO A 180 -11.60 -10.36 3.15
N PHE A 181 -11.94 -9.10 2.92
CA PHE A 181 -11.23 -7.95 3.47
C PHE A 181 -11.13 -8.03 4.99
N GLY A 182 -9.94 -7.76 5.53
CA GLY A 182 -9.68 -7.83 6.97
C GLY A 182 -9.59 -9.24 7.56
N HIS A 183 -9.50 -10.27 6.71
CA HIS A 183 -9.19 -11.63 7.11
C HIS A 183 -7.84 -12.06 6.54
N CYS A 184 -6.96 -12.65 7.36
CA CYS A 184 -5.78 -13.34 6.85
C CYS A 184 -6.22 -14.56 6.02
N SER A 185 -6.03 -14.53 4.70
CA SER A 185 -5.82 -15.75 3.93
C SER A 185 -4.66 -15.56 2.95
N GLY A 186 -3.45 -15.92 3.37
CA GLY A 186 -2.22 -15.73 2.60
C GLY A 186 -1.00 -16.25 3.36
N TYR A 187 0.13 -16.38 2.65
CA TYR A 187 1.38 -17.04 3.08
C TYR A 187 1.76 -16.74 4.53
N THR A 188 1.94 -17.78 5.34
CA THR A 188 2.44 -17.66 6.70
C THR A 188 3.56 -18.66 6.94
N ASP A 189 4.66 -18.16 7.47
CA ASP A 189 5.70 -18.89 8.17
C ASP A 189 5.55 -18.79 9.70
N ASN A 190 4.37 -18.38 10.23
CA ASN A 190 3.77 -18.78 11.54
C ASN A 190 2.88 -17.72 12.28
N PHE A 191 2.46 -16.59 11.68
CA PHE A 191 1.91 -15.48 12.51
C PHE A 191 0.55 -14.87 12.14
N CYS A 192 -0.28 -15.47 11.29
CA CYS A 192 -1.69 -15.11 11.28
C CYS A 192 -2.44 -15.98 12.31
N SER A 193 -2.65 -15.46 13.52
CA SER A 193 -3.77 -15.95 14.33
C SER A 193 -5.06 -15.37 13.74
N ASP A 194 -6.17 -16.10 13.80
CA ASP A 194 -7.51 -15.69 13.31
C ASP A 194 -8.05 -14.36 13.87
N THR A 195 -7.24 -13.64 14.66
CA THR A 195 -7.60 -12.49 15.46
C THR A 195 -6.93 -11.19 15.02
N VAL A 196 -5.74 -11.22 14.39
CA VAL A 196 -5.06 -9.99 13.96
C VAL A 196 -4.11 -10.27 12.78
N GLY A 197 -4.56 -9.98 11.57
CA GLY A 197 -3.66 -9.87 10.44
C GLY A 197 -4.39 -9.36 9.20
N PHE A 198 -3.62 -9.07 8.16
CA PHE A 198 -4.11 -8.40 6.95
C PHE A 198 -3.88 -9.31 5.76
N ALA A 199 -4.87 -9.47 4.88
CA ALA A 199 -4.63 -10.06 3.59
C ALA A 199 -3.68 -9.18 2.79
N ASN A 200 -2.95 -9.77 1.84
CA ASN A 200 -2.27 -9.00 0.82
C ASN A 200 -3.29 -8.09 0.14
N ASP A 201 -4.43 -8.62 -0.28
CA ASP A 201 -5.51 -7.87 -0.91
C ASP A 201 -5.89 -6.58 -0.16
N ASP A 202 -5.96 -6.59 1.18
CA ASP A 202 -6.20 -5.38 2.00
C ASP A 202 -5.22 -4.24 1.70
N ILE A 203 -3.94 -4.55 1.55
CA ILE A 203 -2.90 -3.57 1.23
C ILE A 203 -3.10 -3.02 -0.19
N PHE A 204 -3.54 -3.85 -1.15
CA PHE A 204 -3.74 -3.42 -2.52
C PHE A 204 -4.98 -2.58 -2.66
N TYR A 205 -6.07 -2.93 -1.96
CA TYR A 205 -7.22 -2.08 -1.79
C TYR A 205 -6.84 -0.69 -1.34
N LEU A 206 -6.01 -0.62 -0.31
CA LEU A 206 -5.60 0.64 0.24
C LEU A 206 -4.76 1.46 -0.76
N LYS A 207 -3.85 0.81 -1.48
CA LYS A 207 -3.01 1.48 -2.50
C LYS A 207 -3.85 2.00 -3.67
N VAL A 208 -4.79 1.21 -4.17
CA VAL A 208 -5.77 1.64 -5.19
C VAL A 208 -6.58 2.82 -4.67
N CYS A 209 -6.99 2.77 -3.40
CA CYS A 209 -7.70 3.88 -2.77
C CYS A 209 -6.87 5.16 -2.72
N LEU A 210 -5.57 5.09 -2.40
CA LEU A 210 -4.71 6.27 -2.38
C LEU A 210 -4.56 6.89 -3.77
N PHE A 211 -4.40 6.07 -4.81
CA PHE A 211 -4.36 6.59 -6.17
C PHE A 211 -5.65 7.30 -6.59
N SER A 212 -6.81 6.86 -6.08
CA SER A 212 -8.07 7.54 -6.37
C SER A 212 -8.21 8.94 -5.74
N GLN A 213 -7.31 9.31 -4.82
CA GLN A 213 -7.32 10.62 -4.15
C GLN A 213 -6.39 11.64 -4.82
N VAL A 214 -5.60 11.22 -5.80
CA VAL A 214 -4.61 12.04 -6.51
C VAL A 214 -5.11 12.31 -7.93
#